data_AF-A0A2P6W7Z5-F1
#
_entry.id   AF-A0A2P6W7Z5-F1
#
_cell.length_a   1.000
_cell.length_b   1.000
_cell.length_c   1.000
_cell.angle_alpha   90.00
_cell.angle_beta   90.00
_cell.angle_gamma   90.00
#
_symmetry.space_group_name_H-M   'P 1'
#
loop_
_entity.id
_entity.type
_entity.pdbx_description
1 polymer ?
#
loop_
_entity_poly.entity_id
_entity_poly.type
_entity_poly.pdbx_seq_one_letter_code
_entity_poly.pdbx_strand_id
1 'polypeptide(L)'
;MEELSEKSFEEICESIEFSDSNVKYQSFIEDTGDVRKVERDLDRAYYTEMTELADSIGMWFQKFIRKEIQYENLKIILRLKKYGLETDKIKDWLISEPETTCVQKTLQASDLKDAISEVEKCEDIQFRDYKNLEQVEKTLEVERLKSAFRTLHTEPLGITSVFGYIVAKMVEVKNLRMLIRAKETGIQNQETIKRNLVIA
;
A
#
# COMPACT_ATOMS: atom_id res chain seq x y z
N MET A 1 15.14 -20.25 -4.91
CA MET A 1 15.24 -19.10 -5.85
C MET A 1 15.66 -19.56 -7.24
N GLU A 2 16.63 -20.47 -7.39
CA GLU A 2 16.95 -21.09 -8.70
C GLU A 2 15.74 -21.81 -9.34
N GLU A 3 14.89 -22.48 -8.56
CA GLU A 3 13.68 -23.16 -9.07
C GLU A 3 12.61 -22.23 -9.67
N LEU A 4 12.62 -20.93 -9.35
CA LEU A 4 11.64 -19.97 -9.89
C LEU A 4 12.18 -19.24 -11.12
N SER A 5 13.51 -19.14 -11.28
CA SER A 5 14.12 -18.46 -12.43
C SER A 5 13.99 -19.24 -13.74
N GLU A 6 13.72 -20.54 -13.67
CA GLU A 6 13.57 -21.42 -14.85
C GLU A 6 12.10 -21.63 -15.27
N LYS A 7 11.14 -21.20 -14.44
CA LYS A 7 9.71 -21.41 -14.67
C LYS A 7 9.09 -20.34 -15.55
N SER A 8 8.11 -20.71 -16.35
CA SER A 8 7.24 -19.75 -17.05
C SER A 8 6.39 -18.97 -16.05
N PHE A 9 5.83 -17.83 -16.48
CA PHE A 9 4.95 -17.04 -15.61
C PHE A 9 3.70 -17.84 -15.20
N GLU A 10 3.15 -18.63 -16.11
CA GLU A 10 2.03 -19.53 -15.84
C GLU A 10 2.41 -20.60 -14.81
N GLU A 11 3.58 -21.23 -14.96
CA GLU A 11 4.08 -22.22 -14.00
C GLU A 11 4.33 -21.61 -12.61
N ILE A 12 4.79 -20.35 -12.56
CA ILE A 12 4.91 -19.59 -11.31
C ILE A 12 3.53 -19.44 -10.68
N CYS A 13 2.53 -18.95 -11.43
CA CYS A 13 1.16 -18.76 -10.96
C CYS A 13 0.53 -20.07 -10.44
N GLU A 14 0.73 -21.18 -11.15
CA GLU A 14 0.25 -22.51 -10.75
C GLU A 14 0.91 -23.02 -9.47
N SER A 15 2.13 -22.57 -9.18
CA SER A 15 2.86 -22.96 -7.97
C SER A 15 2.56 -22.08 -6.75
N ILE A 16 1.70 -21.06 -6.88
CA ILE A 16 1.34 -20.19 -5.75
C ILE A 16 0.39 -20.96 -4.82
N GLU A 17 0.97 -21.55 -3.79
CA GLU A 17 0.25 -22.19 -2.70
C GLU A 17 0.94 -21.87 -1.37
N PHE A 18 0.15 -21.46 -0.37
CA PHE A 18 0.61 -21.19 0.98
C PHE A 18 -0.10 -22.15 1.93
N SER A 19 0.60 -23.20 2.36
CA SER A 19 0.02 -24.25 3.22
C SER A 19 -0.52 -23.73 4.55
N ASP A 20 0.07 -22.66 5.05
CA ASP A 20 -0.26 -22.06 6.34
C ASP A 20 -1.31 -20.94 6.21
N SER A 21 -1.79 -20.65 4.99
CA SER A 21 -2.78 -19.63 4.72
C SER A 21 -4.20 -20.13 4.95
N ASN A 22 -5.05 -19.29 5.52
CA ASN A 22 -6.49 -19.56 5.64
C ASN A 22 -7.24 -19.33 4.31
N VAL A 23 -6.65 -18.54 3.41
CA VAL A 23 -7.21 -18.18 2.12
C VAL A 23 -6.51 -18.96 1.00
N LYS A 24 -7.28 -19.44 0.02
CA LYS A 24 -6.74 -20.09 -1.17
C LYS A 24 -6.36 -19.05 -2.21
N TYR A 25 -5.11 -18.61 -2.25
CA TYR A 25 -4.66 -17.56 -3.19
C TYR A 25 -4.93 -17.93 -4.65
N GLN A 26 -4.78 -19.21 -4.98
CA GLN A 26 -5.03 -19.72 -6.32
C GLN A 26 -6.47 -19.51 -6.82
N SER A 27 -7.47 -19.41 -5.92
CA SER A 27 -8.85 -19.15 -6.33
C SER A 27 -9.12 -17.70 -6.73
N PHE A 28 -8.18 -16.78 -6.45
CA PHE A 28 -8.29 -15.38 -6.87
C PHE A 28 -7.68 -15.15 -8.25
N ILE A 29 -6.76 -16.01 -8.69
CA ILE A 29 -6.05 -15.85 -9.96
C ILE A 29 -6.98 -16.25 -11.11
N GLU A 30 -7.47 -15.26 -11.84
CA GLU A 30 -8.40 -15.49 -12.96
C GLU A 30 -7.70 -15.49 -14.34
N ASP A 31 -6.68 -14.63 -14.51
CA ASP A 31 -6.03 -14.37 -15.80
C ASP A 31 -4.50 -14.40 -15.64
N THR A 32 -3.91 -15.56 -15.91
CA THR A 32 -2.45 -15.78 -15.87
C THR A 32 -1.72 -15.14 -17.06
N GLY A 33 -2.42 -14.53 -18.01
CA GLY A 33 -1.81 -13.85 -19.16
C GLY A 33 -1.44 -12.39 -18.91
N ASP A 34 -1.92 -11.77 -17.82
CA ASP A 34 -1.61 -10.38 -17.46
C ASP A 34 -1.06 -10.30 -16.04
N VAL A 35 0.27 -10.12 -15.93
CA VAL A 35 1.00 -9.98 -14.66
C VAL A 35 0.33 -8.97 -13.71
N ARG A 36 -0.23 -7.87 -14.25
CA ARG A 36 -0.83 -6.82 -13.42
C ARG A 36 -2.13 -7.30 -12.77
N LYS A 37 -2.90 -8.14 -13.45
CA LYS A 37 -4.13 -8.71 -12.89
C LYS A 37 -3.77 -9.74 -11.82
N VAL A 38 -2.77 -10.57 -12.08
CA VAL A 38 -2.25 -11.51 -11.08
C VAL A 38 -1.78 -10.77 -9.82
N GLU A 39 -0.99 -9.70 -9.95
CA GLU A 39 -0.56 -8.88 -8.81
C GLU A 39 -1.77 -8.36 -8.01
N ARG A 40 -2.77 -7.78 -8.69
CA ARG A 40 -4.01 -7.31 -8.05
C ARG A 40 -4.74 -8.43 -7.32
N ASP A 41 -4.85 -9.60 -7.94
CA ASP A 41 -5.59 -10.74 -7.41
C ASP A 41 -4.87 -11.34 -6.18
N LEU A 42 -3.53 -11.36 -6.20
CA LEU A 42 -2.71 -11.73 -5.04
C LEU A 42 -2.83 -10.70 -3.91
N ASP A 43 -2.82 -9.41 -4.21
CA ASP A 43 -3.02 -8.36 -3.20
C ASP A 43 -4.42 -8.49 -2.56
N ARG A 44 -5.45 -8.81 -3.34
CA ARG A 44 -6.81 -9.09 -2.84
C ARG A 44 -6.85 -10.29 -1.92
N ALA A 45 -6.21 -11.39 -2.30
CA ALA A 45 -6.11 -12.58 -1.47
C ALA A 45 -5.41 -12.27 -0.14
N TYR A 46 -4.28 -11.55 -0.21
CA TYR A 46 -3.51 -11.12 0.96
C TYR A 46 -4.34 -10.26 1.91
N TYR A 47 -4.98 -9.20 1.43
CA TYR A 47 -5.76 -8.33 2.31
C TYR A 47 -7.06 -8.99 2.81
N THR A 48 -7.60 -9.97 2.09
CA THR A 48 -8.70 -10.83 2.60
C THR A 48 -8.23 -11.62 3.80
N GLU A 49 -7.10 -12.33 3.68
CA GLU A 49 -6.52 -13.10 4.77
C GLU A 49 -6.17 -12.22 5.98
N MET A 50 -5.57 -11.06 5.75
CA MET A 50 -5.23 -10.11 6.81
C MET A 50 -6.47 -9.58 7.54
N THR A 51 -7.60 -9.44 6.84
CA THR A 51 -8.87 -9.01 7.44
C THR A 51 -9.47 -10.13 8.31
N GLU A 52 -9.47 -11.38 7.83
CA GLU A 52 -9.91 -12.54 8.62
C GLU A 52 -9.05 -12.73 9.88
N LEU A 53 -7.73 -12.57 9.75
CA LEU A 53 -6.82 -12.60 10.88
C LEU A 53 -7.11 -11.47 11.87
N ALA A 54 -7.38 -10.26 11.36
CA ALA A 54 -7.68 -9.11 12.20
C ALA A 54 -8.92 -9.28 13.06
N ASP A 55 -9.94 -9.95 12.54
CA ASP A 55 -11.16 -10.28 13.27
C ASP A 55 -10.91 -11.21 14.47
N SER A 56 -9.88 -12.05 14.40
CA SER A 56 -9.48 -12.94 15.50
C SER A 56 -8.60 -12.26 16.56
N ILE A 57 -7.83 -11.23 16.20
CA ILE A 57 -6.84 -10.59 17.08
C ILE A 57 -7.46 -9.46 17.91
N GLY A 58 -8.25 -8.59 17.27
CA GLY A 58 -8.99 -7.53 17.95
C GLY A 58 -8.91 -6.15 17.32
N MET A 59 -9.60 -5.20 17.97
CA MET A 59 -9.97 -3.91 17.38
C MET A 59 -8.79 -3.04 16.93
N TRP A 60 -7.66 -3.07 17.64
CA TRP A 60 -6.49 -2.27 17.25
C TRP A 60 -5.90 -2.75 15.91
N PHE A 61 -5.90 -4.07 15.69
CA PHE A 61 -5.35 -4.66 14.48
C PHE A 61 -6.33 -4.53 13.30
N GLN A 62 -7.64 -4.67 13.56
CA GLN A 62 -8.68 -4.30 12.58
C GLN A 62 -8.54 -2.86 12.11
N LYS A 63 -8.32 -1.91 13.02
CA LYS A 63 -8.09 -0.50 12.69
C LYS A 63 -6.82 -0.33 11.85
N PHE A 64 -5.74 -1.03 12.20
CA PHE A 64 -4.50 -1.03 11.44
C PHE A 64 -4.71 -1.55 10.01
N ILE A 65 -5.27 -2.75 9.83
CA ILE A 65 -5.51 -3.36 8.51
C ILE A 65 -6.47 -2.53 7.66
N ARG A 66 -7.56 -2.02 8.23
CA ARG A 66 -8.48 -1.12 7.50
C ARG A 66 -7.77 0.14 6.99
N LYS A 67 -6.84 0.69 7.77
CA LYS A 67 -6.06 1.87 7.37
C LYS A 67 -5.07 1.54 6.25
N GLU A 68 -4.46 0.35 6.29
CA GLU A 68 -3.58 -0.15 5.23
C GLU A 68 -4.33 -0.37 3.91
N ILE A 69 -5.52 -0.99 3.95
CA ILE A 69 -6.39 -1.17 2.78
C ILE A 69 -6.82 0.19 2.20
N GLN A 70 -7.24 1.12 3.06
CA GLN A 70 -7.57 2.48 2.64
C GLN A 70 -6.39 3.13 1.90
N TYR A 71 -5.18 3.06 2.47
CA TYR A 71 -3.98 3.62 1.86
C TYR A 71 -3.71 3.06 0.46
N GLU A 72 -3.76 1.74 0.29
CA GLU A 72 -3.53 1.11 -1.01
C GLU A 72 -4.60 1.49 -2.04
N ASN A 73 -5.87 1.48 -1.64
CA ASN A 73 -6.97 1.93 -2.51
C ASN A 73 -6.81 3.40 -2.92
N LEU A 74 -6.41 4.29 -2.01
CA LEU A 74 -6.15 5.70 -2.33
C LEU A 74 -5.01 5.85 -3.36
N LYS A 75 -3.91 5.11 -3.20
CA LYS A 75 -2.83 5.10 -4.19
C LYS A 75 -3.31 4.65 -5.57
N ILE A 76 -4.07 3.56 -5.63
CA ILE A 76 -4.61 3.02 -6.87
C ILE A 76 -5.50 4.07 -7.55
N ILE A 77 -6.42 4.68 -6.81
CA ILE A 77 -7.31 5.72 -7.34
C ILE A 77 -6.52 6.91 -7.89
N LEU A 78 -5.57 7.45 -7.12
CA LEU A 78 -4.76 8.60 -7.53
C LEU A 78 -3.93 8.29 -8.79
N ARG A 79 -3.31 7.10 -8.86
CA ARG A 79 -2.56 6.65 -10.03
C ARG A 79 -3.44 6.56 -11.27
N LEU A 80 -4.58 5.88 -11.17
CA LEU A 80 -5.45 5.65 -12.32
C LEU A 80 -6.18 6.92 -12.76
N LYS A 81 -6.54 7.83 -11.84
CA LYS A 81 -7.06 9.16 -12.19
C LYS A 81 -6.03 10.04 -12.89
N LYS A 82 -4.75 9.93 -12.56
CA LYS A 82 -3.68 10.60 -13.32
C LYS A 82 -3.66 10.18 -14.79
N TYR A 83 -4.03 8.93 -15.09
CA TYR A 83 -4.15 8.40 -16.45
C TYR A 83 -5.54 8.65 -17.08
N GLY A 84 -6.45 9.32 -16.38
CA GLY A 84 -7.79 9.65 -16.90
C GLY A 84 -8.73 8.45 -17.01
N LEU A 85 -8.54 7.40 -16.19
CA LEU A 85 -9.47 6.27 -16.19
C LEU A 85 -10.80 6.65 -15.53
N GLU A 86 -11.88 6.12 -16.11
CA GLU A 86 -13.24 6.22 -15.58
C GLU A 86 -13.39 5.47 -14.25
N THR A 87 -14.25 5.99 -13.38
CA THR A 87 -14.50 5.48 -12.03
C THR A 87 -14.80 3.98 -11.99
N ASP A 88 -15.61 3.46 -12.91
CA ASP A 88 -15.96 2.04 -12.91
C ASP A 88 -14.77 1.15 -13.26
N LYS A 89 -13.89 1.59 -14.16
CA LYS A 89 -12.64 0.87 -14.45
C LYS A 89 -11.69 0.90 -13.26
N ILE A 90 -11.66 1.99 -12.49
CA ILE A 90 -10.81 2.11 -11.29
C ILE A 90 -11.26 1.13 -10.21
N LYS A 91 -12.58 0.92 -10.04
CA LYS A 91 -13.12 -0.04 -9.06
C LYS A 91 -12.57 -1.45 -9.28
N ASP A 92 -12.45 -1.87 -10.54
CA ASP A 92 -11.93 -3.19 -10.91
C ASP A 92 -10.48 -3.43 -10.45
N TRP A 93 -9.74 -2.37 -10.09
CA TRP A 93 -8.36 -2.45 -9.59
C TRP A 93 -8.23 -2.30 -8.08
N LEU A 94 -9.30 -1.97 -7.36
CA LEU A 94 -9.23 -1.81 -5.91
C LEU A 94 -8.92 -3.14 -5.21
N ILE A 95 -8.17 -3.05 -4.12
CA ILE A 95 -7.83 -4.18 -3.24
C ILE A 95 -9.07 -4.73 -2.54
N SER A 96 -9.98 -3.85 -2.18
CA SER A 96 -11.25 -4.20 -1.56
C SER A 96 -12.32 -3.23 -2.02
N GLU A 97 -13.57 -3.54 -1.74
CA GLU A 97 -14.65 -2.57 -1.86
C GLU A 97 -14.32 -1.29 -1.07
N PRO A 98 -14.77 -0.12 -1.54
CA PRO A 98 -14.48 1.16 -0.91
C PRO A 98 -15.30 1.29 0.38
N GLU A 99 -14.83 0.68 1.46
CA GLU A 99 -15.52 0.67 2.76
C GLU A 99 -15.54 2.04 3.44
N THR A 100 -14.48 2.83 3.24
CA THR A 100 -14.31 4.10 3.95
C THR A 100 -14.84 5.27 3.11
N THR A 101 -15.46 6.23 3.78
CA THR A 101 -15.92 7.48 3.15
C THR A 101 -14.79 8.20 2.41
N CYS A 102 -13.56 8.05 2.89
CA CYS A 102 -12.35 8.57 2.26
C CYS A 102 -12.16 8.01 0.84
N VAL A 103 -12.15 6.68 0.71
CA VAL A 103 -11.95 5.99 -0.56
C VAL A 103 -13.13 6.27 -1.48
N GLN A 104 -14.36 6.23 -0.95
CA GLN A 104 -15.58 6.51 -1.73
C GLN A 104 -15.55 7.90 -2.37
N LYS A 105 -15.25 8.95 -1.59
CA LYS A 105 -15.19 10.32 -2.10
C LYS A 105 -14.04 10.52 -3.08
N THR A 106 -12.87 9.95 -2.78
CA THR A 106 -11.70 10.03 -3.66
C THR A 106 -11.97 9.34 -5.00
N LEU A 107 -12.67 8.20 -4.98
CA LEU A 107 -13.08 7.45 -6.16
C LEU A 107 -14.06 8.26 -7.02
N GLN A 108 -15.04 8.91 -6.39
CA GLN A 108 -16.07 9.73 -7.06
C GLN A 108 -15.57 11.09 -7.58
N ALA A 109 -14.37 11.53 -7.20
CA ALA A 109 -13.81 12.79 -7.65
C ALA A 109 -13.69 12.86 -9.19
N SER A 110 -13.86 14.05 -9.76
CA SER A 110 -13.93 14.20 -11.23
C SER A 110 -12.57 14.00 -11.90
N ASP A 111 -11.51 14.51 -11.28
CA ASP A 111 -10.14 14.44 -11.79
C ASP A 111 -9.13 14.19 -10.65
N LEU A 112 -7.84 14.14 -11.02
CA LEU A 112 -6.76 13.93 -10.05
C LEU A 112 -6.71 15.03 -8.98
N LYS A 113 -6.95 16.30 -9.35
CA LYS A 113 -6.84 17.42 -8.42
C LYS A 113 -7.95 17.37 -7.38
N ASP A 114 -9.18 17.08 -7.81
CA ASP A 114 -10.31 16.86 -6.91
C ASP A 114 -10.07 15.65 -6.01
N ALA A 115 -9.53 14.55 -6.55
CA ALA A 115 -9.22 13.37 -5.78
C ALA A 115 -8.18 13.66 -4.69
N ILE A 116 -7.10 14.37 -5.02
CA ILE A 116 -6.10 14.79 -4.04
C ILE A 116 -6.74 15.67 -2.96
N SER A 117 -7.64 16.59 -3.34
CA SER A 117 -8.34 17.46 -2.39
C SER A 117 -9.23 16.67 -1.41
N GLU A 118 -9.87 15.59 -1.87
CA GLU A 118 -10.63 14.69 -0.99
C GLU A 118 -9.73 13.92 -0.02
N VAL A 119 -8.54 13.50 -0.47
CA VAL A 119 -7.54 12.87 0.40
C VAL A 119 -7.03 13.86 1.45
N GLU A 120 -6.75 15.11 1.11
CA GLU A 120 -6.33 16.16 2.06
C GLU A 120 -7.32 16.32 3.21
N LYS A 121 -8.61 16.43 2.87
CA LYS A 121 -9.69 16.59 3.86
C LYS A 121 -9.85 15.38 4.76
N CYS A 122 -9.72 14.18 4.19
CA CYS A 122 -9.94 12.93 4.91
C CYS A 122 -8.78 12.58 5.84
N GLU A 123 -7.55 12.72 5.36
CA GLU A 123 -6.34 12.35 6.10
C GLU A 123 -5.83 13.48 7.00
N ASP A 124 -6.39 14.69 6.87
CA ASP A 124 -5.90 15.92 7.51
C ASP A 124 -4.45 16.23 7.12
N ILE A 125 -4.19 16.20 5.81
CA ILE A 125 -2.85 16.36 5.23
C ILE A 125 -2.84 17.49 4.21
N GLN A 126 -1.65 18.02 3.93
CA GLN A 126 -1.46 19.10 2.96
C GLN A 126 -0.39 18.70 1.96
N PHE A 127 -0.78 18.59 0.69
CA PHE A 127 0.15 18.32 -0.40
C PHE A 127 0.74 19.63 -0.92
N ARG A 128 2.06 19.65 -1.10
CA ARG A 128 2.77 20.85 -1.59
C ARG A 128 2.69 21.02 -3.11
N ASP A 129 2.58 19.91 -3.84
CA ASP A 129 2.56 19.89 -5.30
C ASP A 129 1.62 18.79 -5.83
N TYR A 130 0.39 19.21 -6.18
CA TYR A 130 -0.65 18.34 -6.73
C TYR A 130 -0.30 17.75 -8.11
N LYS A 131 0.63 18.38 -8.86
CA LYS A 131 1.01 17.91 -10.20
C LYS A 131 2.06 16.81 -10.14
N ASN A 132 2.80 16.75 -9.04
CA ASN A 132 3.82 15.74 -8.82
C ASN A 132 3.26 14.57 -8.00
N LEU A 133 2.69 13.58 -8.69
CA LEU A 133 2.14 12.38 -8.04
C LEU A 133 3.16 11.65 -7.17
N GLU A 134 4.46 11.68 -7.49
CA GLU A 134 5.49 11.07 -6.66
C GLU A 134 5.56 11.76 -5.28
N GLN A 135 5.46 13.09 -5.23
CA GLN A 135 5.41 13.83 -3.96
C GLN A 135 4.11 13.57 -3.19
N VAL A 136 2.99 13.43 -3.89
CA VAL A 136 1.69 13.08 -3.30
C VAL A 136 1.76 11.69 -2.66
N GLU A 137 2.16 10.66 -3.41
CA GLU A 137 2.27 9.28 -2.92
C GLU A 137 3.19 9.17 -1.71
N LYS A 138 4.28 9.92 -1.72
CA LYS A 138 5.26 9.90 -0.65
C LYS A 138 4.81 10.67 0.59
N THR A 139 4.07 11.76 0.43
CA THR A 139 3.39 12.43 1.56
C THR A 139 2.36 11.50 2.18
N LEU A 140 1.57 10.82 1.34
CA LEU A 140 0.61 9.82 1.78
C LEU A 140 1.29 8.65 2.50
N GLU A 141 2.47 8.21 2.03
CA GLU A 141 3.26 7.16 2.68
C GLU A 141 3.72 7.57 4.09
N VAL A 142 4.21 8.80 4.25
CA VAL A 142 4.60 9.33 5.56
C VAL A 142 3.40 9.34 6.52
N GLU A 143 2.24 9.76 6.04
CA GLU A 143 1.02 9.85 6.85
C GLU A 143 0.44 8.48 7.21
N ARG A 144 0.52 7.50 6.29
CA ARG A 144 0.26 6.08 6.59
C ARG A 144 1.15 5.61 7.74
N LEU A 145 2.45 5.85 7.68
CA LEU A 145 3.37 5.39 8.73
C LEU A 145 3.13 6.07 10.08
N LYS A 146 2.86 7.37 10.09
CA LYS A 146 2.43 8.06 11.32
C LYS A 146 1.14 7.45 11.88
N SER A 147 0.18 7.12 11.01
CA SER A 147 -1.05 6.42 11.43
C SER A 147 -0.76 5.03 12.00
N ALA A 148 0.16 4.28 11.38
CA ALA A 148 0.62 2.98 11.87
C ALA A 148 1.24 3.12 13.27
N PHE A 149 2.20 4.03 13.47
CA PHE A 149 2.83 4.25 14.77
C PHE A 149 1.85 4.72 15.85
N ARG A 150 0.88 5.57 15.51
CA ARG A 150 -0.21 5.96 16.44
C ARG A 150 -1.03 4.75 16.89
N THR A 151 -1.24 3.78 16.02
CA THR A 151 -2.03 2.57 16.31
C THR A 151 -1.21 1.52 17.08
N LEU A 152 0.07 1.39 16.76
CA LEU A 152 0.96 0.34 17.27
C LEU A 152 1.72 0.72 18.55
N HIS A 153 1.74 1.99 18.97
CA HIS A 153 2.32 2.41 20.26
C HIS A 153 1.29 2.61 21.38
N THR A 154 0.11 2.01 21.25
CA THR A 154 -0.97 2.15 22.23
C THR A 154 -0.69 1.39 23.53
N GLU A 155 0.07 0.29 23.48
CA GLU A 155 0.40 -0.54 24.64
C GLU A 155 1.90 -0.87 24.72
N PRO A 156 2.69 -0.15 25.52
CA PRO A 156 4.16 -0.28 25.60
C PRO A 156 4.68 -1.67 25.99
N LEU A 157 3.86 -2.50 26.64
CA LEU A 157 4.21 -3.86 27.09
C LEU A 157 3.47 -4.96 26.32
N GLY A 158 2.69 -4.60 25.30
CA GLY A 158 1.88 -5.52 24.50
C GLY A 158 2.51 -5.88 23.15
N ILE A 159 1.86 -6.78 22.41
CA ILE A 159 2.28 -7.22 21.07
C ILE A 159 2.38 -6.06 20.07
N THR A 160 1.60 -4.99 20.27
CA THR A 160 1.61 -3.77 19.45
C THR A 160 3.00 -3.12 19.39
N SER A 161 3.77 -3.16 20.49
CA SER A 161 5.14 -2.65 20.53
C SER A 161 6.11 -3.47 19.66
N VAL A 162 5.91 -4.78 19.56
CA VAL A 162 6.69 -5.65 18.66
C VAL A 162 6.38 -5.31 17.20
N PHE A 163 5.10 -5.12 16.86
CA PHE A 163 4.70 -4.67 15.52
C PHE A 163 5.26 -3.28 15.19
N GLY A 164 5.21 -2.33 16.13
CA GLY A 164 5.80 -1.00 15.97
C GLY A 164 7.30 -1.07 15.68
N TYR A 165 8.04 -1.93 16.40
CA TYR A 165 9.45 -2.18 16.13
C TYR A 165 9.67 -2.75 14.71
N ILE A 166 8.90 -3.75 14.30
CA ILE A 166 9.02 -4.35 12.95
C ILE A 166 8.79 -3.28 11.86
N VAL A 167 7.74 -2.47 11.98
CA VAL A 167 7.45 -1.38 11.04
C VAL A 167 8.59 -0.37 11.02
N ALA A 168 9.12 0.03 12.17
CA ALA A 168 10.28 0.93 12.24
C ALA A 168 11.52 0.34 11.55
N LYS A 169 11.80 -0.95 11.75
CA LYS A 169 12.92 -1.64 11.08
C LYS A 169 12.71 -1.72 9.57
N MET A 170 11.50 -1.96 9.09
CA MET A 170 11.20 -1.94 7.65
C MET A 170 11.47 -0.55 7.04
N VAL A 171 11.05 0.52 7.71
CA VAL A 171 11.30 1.91 7.29
C VAL A 171 12.79 2.23 7.29
N GLU A 172 13.52 1.83 8.34
CA GLU A 172 14.97 2.03 8.44
C GLU A 172 15.71 1.35 7.28
N VAL A 173 15.39 0.09 6.98
CA VAL A 173 16.01 -0.66 5.88
C VAL A 173 15.67 -0.02 4.52
N LYS A 174 14.42 0.44 4.32
CA LYS A 174 14.03 1.17 3.11
C LYS A 174 14.84 2.47 2.94
N ASN A 175 14.98 3.24 4.01
CA ASN A 175 15.77 4.47 4.01
C ASN A 175 17.25 4.21 3.73
N LEU A 176 17.86 3.20 4.37
CA LEU A 176 19.24 2.80 4.13
C LEU A 176 19.46 2.39 2.67
N ARG A 177 18.58 1.56 2.11
CA ARG A 177 18.63 1.16 0.69
C ARG A 177 18.61 2.37 -0.22
N MET A 178 17.73 3.33 0.05
CA MET A 178 17.64 4.55 -0.74
C MET A 178 18.91 5.40 -0.65
N LEU A 179 19.49 5.56 0.56
CA LEU A 179 20.76 6.28 0.76
C LEU A 179 21.92 5.63 0.00
N ILE A 180 22.00 4.29 0.04
CA ILE A 180 23.01 3.53 -0.70
C ILE A 180 22.85 3.76 -2.21
N ARG A 181 21.62 3.63 -2.75
CA ARG A 181 21.34 3.88 -4.17
C ARG A 181 21.65 5.31 -4.60
N ALA A 182 21.33 6.29 -3.77
CA ALA A 182 21.65 7.69 -4.05
C ALA A 182 23.17 7.91 -4.13
N LYS A 183 23.93 7.25 -3.24
CA LYS A 183 25.40 7.30 -3.26
C LYS A 183 26.00 6.59 -4.47
N GLU A 184 25.50 5.40 -4.83
CA GLU A 184 25.92 4.64 -6.01
C GLU A 184 25.68 5.40 -7.32
N THR A 185 24.51 6.02 -7.45
CA THR A 185 24.10 6.73 -8.67
C THR A 185 24.68 8.14 -8.79
N GLY A 186 25.47 8.58 -7.80
CA GLY A 186 26.08 9.91 -7.80
C GLY A 186 25.08 11.05 -7.62
N ILE A 187 23.90 10.79 -7.04
CA ILE A 187 22.95 11.84 -6.68
C ILE A 187 23.56 12.64 -5.53
N GLN A 188 24.09 13.83 -5.83
CA GLN A 188 24.73 14.71 -4.83
C GLN A 188 23.76 15.69 -4.17
N ASN A 189 22.51 15.76 -4.65
CA ASN A 189 21.52 16.67 -4.10
C ASN A 189 20.98 16.14 -2.76
N GLN A 190 21.57 16.60 -1.66
CA GLN A 190 21.15 16.26 -0.31
C GLN A 190 19.69 16.60 -0.02
N GLU A 191 19.15 17.67 -0.63
CA GLU A 191 17.75 18.04 -0.46
C GLU A 191 16.82 17.03 -1.12
N THR A 192 17.16 16.53 -2.31
CA THR A 192 16.40 15.46 -2.96
C THR A 192 16.44 14.17 -2.14
N ILE A 193 17.61 13.80 -1.61
CA ILE A 193 17.76 12.61 -0.77
C ILE A 193 16.94 12.75 0.52
N LYS A 194 17.09 13.86 1.24
CA LYS A 194 16.36 14.13 2.49
C LYS A 194 14.87 14.16 2.26
N ARG A 195 14.43 14.77 1.15
CA ARG A 195 13.02 14.72 0.77
C ARG A 195 12.61 13.27 0.66
N ASN A 196 13.33 12.39 -0.03
CA ASN A 196 12.89 11.02 -0.29
C ASN A 196 12.98 10.05 0.90
N LEU A 197 13.62 10.45 2.00
CA LEU A 197 13.60 9.66 3.22
C LEU A 197 12.20 9.64 3.80
N VAL A 198 11.81 8.46 4.26
CA VAL A 198 10.56 8.26 4.96
C VAL A 198 10.83 8.45 6.44
N ILE A 199 10.47 9.63 6.96
CA ILE A 199 10.64 10.00 8.37
C ILE A 199 9.23 10.13 8.95
N ALA A 200 8.89 9.23 9.88
CA ALA A 200 7.62 9.24 10.58
C ALA A 200 7.77 9.93 11.94
#